data_AF-A0AAE1SBI9-F1
#
_entry.id   AF-A0AAE1SBI9-F1
#
_cell.length_a   1.000
_cell.length_b   1.000
_cell.length_c   1.000
_cell.angle_alpha   90.00
_cell.angle_beta   90.00
_cell.angle_gamma   90.00
#
_symmetry.space_group_name_H-M   'P 1'
#
loop_
_entity.id
_entity.type
_entity.pdbx_description
1 polymer ?
#
loop_
_entity_poly.entity_id
_entity_poly.type
_entity_poly.pdbx_seq_one_letter_code
_entity_poly.pdbx_strand_id
1 'polypeptide(L)'
;MFREKCCRLDLIDHQIWWQLRMGSTLFWFNNWTGLGPLYFLTPLGFYCNEEINNVSDVVTEGRWHVPAIRNNLPEELVDYILNEVQPPARDNELDKPGWMLETNGEFSVRSSWEYIRSKGEKREGLQEDMGEGLAI
;
A
#
# COMPACT_ATOMS: atom_id res chain seq x y z
N MET A 1 -20.38 -3.29 -20.77
CA MET A 1 -20.49 -3.00 -19.32
C MET A 1 -19.41 -3.69 -18.46
N PHE A 2 -18.25 -4.08 -19.01
CA PHE A 2 -17.14 -4.69 -18.22
C PHE A 2 -15.84 -3.86 -18.24
N ARG A 3 -15.79 -2.77 -19.03
CA ARG A 3 -14.58 -1.95 -19.22
C ARG A 3 -14.42 -0.81 -18.20
N GLU A 4 -15.49 -0.36 -17.57
CA GLU A 4 -15.43 0.72 -16.54
C GLU A 4 -15.05 0.19 -15.14
N LYS A 5 -15.13 -1.12 -14.91
CA LYS A 5 -14.74 -1.72 -13.62
C LYS A 5 -13.23 -1.71 -13.39
N CYS A 6 -12.42 -1.78 -14.44
CA CYS A 6 -10.96 -1.84 -14.30
C CYS A 6 -10.34 -0.55 -13.78
N CYS A 7 -10.77 0.62 -14.24
CA CYS A 7 -10.17 1.90 -13.81
C CYS A 7 -10.51 2.29 -12.36
N ARG A 8 -11.41 1.55 -11.70
CA ARG A 8 -11.78 1.78 -10.29
C ARG A 8 -11.11 0.79 -9.35
N LEU A 9 -10.40 -0.22 -9.86
CA LEU A 9 -9.54 -1.09 -9.06
C LEU A 9 -8.41 -0.27 -8.40
N ASP A 10 -7.85 0.73 -9.09
CA ASP A 10 -6.86 1.67 -8.53
C ASP A 10 -7.36 2.36 -7.25
N LEU A 11 -8.67 2.61 -7.12
CA LEU A 11 -9.25 3.23 -5.92
C LEU A 11 -9.27 2.29 -4.70
N ILE A 12 -9.21 0.99 -4.94
CA ILE A 12 -9.33 -0.05 -3.91
C ILE A 12 -8.06 -0.90 -3.77
N ASP A 13 -7.04 -0.70 -4.61
CA ASP A 13 -5.74 -1.36 -4.49
C ASP A 13 -5.07 -1.08 -3.14
N HIS A 14 -5.27 0.13 -2.59
CA HIS A 14 -4.82 0.46 -1.24
C HIS A 14 -5.60 -0.26 -0.12
N GLN A 15 -6.71 -0.93 -0.45
CA GLN A 15 -7.47 -1.78 0.48
C GLN A 15 -7.02 -3.24 0.41
N ILE A 16 -5.93 -3.53 -0.30
CA ILE A 16 -5.28 -4.83 -0.33
C ILE A 16 -4.02 -4.74 0.51
N TRP A 17 -3.95 -5.53 1.58
CA TRP A 17 -2.70 -5.77 2.28
C TRP A 17 -2.03 -7.03 1.70
N TRP A 18 -0.71 -7.03 1.63
CA TRP A 18 0.05 -8.15 1.04
C TRP A 18 0.76 -8.95 2.12
N GLN A 19 0.35 -10.20 2.29
CA GLN A 19 1.05 -11.14 3.15
C GLN A 19 2.32 -11.63 2.46
N LEU A 20 3.47 -11.26 3.04
CA LEU A 20 4.77 -11.65 2.55
C LEU A 20 5.00 -13.17 2.68
N ARG A 21 5.40 -13.78 1.57
CA ARG A 21 5.88 -15.15 1.44
C ARG A 21 7.28 -15.12 0.86
N MET A 22 7.42 -15.21 -0.46
CA MET A 22 8.70 -15.07 -1.14
C MET A 22 9.15 -13.61 -1.35
N GLY A 23 8.29 -12.63 -1.02
CA GLY A 23 8.62 -11.21 -1.17
C GLY A 23 8.46 -10.68 -2.59
N SER A 24 7.63 -11.32 -3.42
CA SER A 24 7.32 -10.93 -4.81
C SER A 24 6.46 -9.66 -4.92
N THR A 25 6.05 -9.09 -3.79
CA THR A 25 5.28 -7.84 -3.70
C THR A 25 6.14 -6.64 -4.04
N LEU A 26 5.55 -5.63 -4.69
CA LEU A 26 6.25 -4.39 -5.05
C LEU A 26 6.60 -3.57 -3.81
N PHE A 27 7.88 -3.26 -3.63
CA PHE A 27 8.38 -2.62 -2.42
C PHE A 27 7.74 -1.25 -2.14
N TRP A 28 7.64 -0.41 -3.17
CA TRP A 28 7.14 0.96 -3.02
C TRP A 28 5.61 1.09 -3.08
N PHE A 29 4.97 0.24 -3.88
CA PHE A 29 3.60 0.48 -4.36
C PHE A 29 2.53 -0.38 -3.71
N ASN A 30 2.91 -1.53 -3.15
CA ASN A 30 1.97 -2.43 -2.50
C ASN A 30 2.01 -2.23 -0.98
N ASN A 31 0.87 -2.42 -0.33
CA ASN A 31 0.76 -2.32 1.13
C ASN A 31 1.20 -3.64 1.80
N TRP A 32 2.52 -3.86 1.90
CA TRP A 32 3.08 -5.03 2.59
C TRP A 32 3.42 -4.79 4.06
N THR A 33 3.40 -3.53 4.51
CA THR A 33 3.64 -3.14 5.91
C THR A 33 2.36 -3.04 6.73
N GLY A 34 1.19 -3.01 6.09
CA GLY A 34 -0.09 -2.76 6.73
C GLY A 34 -0.38 -1.27 6.97
N LEU A 35 0.61 -0.38 6.78
CA LEU A 35 0.45 1.07 6.92
C LEU A 35 0.01 1.77 5.63
N GLY A 36 0.07 1.06 4.50
CA GLY A 36 -0.12 1.60 3.15
C GLY A 36 1.13 1.44 2.29
N PRO A 37 1.06 1.79 0.99
CA PRO A 37 2.23 1.83 0.12
C PRO A 37 3.29 2.80 0.63
N LEU A 38 4.55 2.37 0.67
CA LEU A 38 5.65 3.20 1.15
C LEU A 38 5.79 4.52 0.40
N TYR A 39 5.48 4.53 -0.91
CA TYR A 39 5.46 5.74 -1.73
C TYR A 39 4.61 6.89 -1.14
N PHE A 40 3.48 6.56 -0.50
CA PHE A 40 2.61 7.56 0.14
C PHE A 40 3.03 7.91 1.57
N LEU A 41 3.78 7.03 2.22
CA LEU A 41 4.25 7.23 3.60
C LEU A 41 5.56 8.03 3.65
N THR A 42 6.35 8.01 2.58
CA THR A 42 7.54 8.84 2.48
C THR A 42 7.19 10.31 2.22
N PRO A 43 8.00 11.27 2.72
CA PRO A 43 7.78 12.70 2.47
C PRO A 43 7.71 13.06 0.98
N LEU A 44 7.00 14.16 0.66
CA LEU A 44 6.98 14.71 -0.69
C LEU A 44 8.40 15.03 -1.18
N GLY A 45 8.75 14.54 -2.36
CA GLY A 45 10.09 14.72 -2.96
C GLY A 45 11.15 13.74 -2.46
N PHE A 46 10.78 12.75 -1.63
CA PHE A 46 11.68 11.66 -1.26
C PHE A 46 12.07 10.82 -2.48
N TYR A 47 13.37 10.52 -2.60
CA TYR A 47 13.87 9.71 -3.71
C TYR A 47 13.51 8.24 -3.50
N CYS A 48 12.63 7.72 -4.34
CA CYS A 48 12.32 6.30 -4.40
C CYS A 48 13.37 5.61 -5.27
N ASN A 49 14.15 4.71 -4.68
CA ASN A 49 15.14 3.95 -5.42
C ASN A 49 14.47 2.93 -6.34
N GLU A 50 14.50 3.19 -7.64
CA GLU A 50 13.90 2.36 -8.69
C GLU A 50 14.64 1.03 -8.90
N GLU A 51 15.85 0.87 -8.35
CA GLU A 51 16.57 -0.41 -8.38
C GLU A 51 15.92 -1.45 -7.44
N ILE A 52 15.16 -0.99 -6.45
CA ILE A 52 14.40 -1.85 -5.53
C ILE A 52 13.00 -2.03 -6.08
N ASN A 53 12.75 -3.18 -6.69
CA ASN A 53 11.46 -3.51 -7.26
C ASN A 53 10.58 -4.25 -6.25
N ASN A 54 11.13 -5.29 -5.65
CA ASN A 54 10.42 -6.23 -4.81
C ASN A 54 10.91 -6.20 -3.37
N VAL A 55 10.06 -6.64 -2.43
CA VAL A 55 10.45 -6.79 -1.02
C VAL A 55 11.59 -7.79 -0.87
N SER A 56 11.67 -8.81 -1.75
CA SER A 56 12.80 -9.75 -1.81
C SER A 56 14.15 -9.08 -2.05
N ASP A 57 14.20 -7.91 -2.71
CA ASP A 57 15.45 -7.24 -3.06
C ASP A 57 16.16 -6.65 -1.82
N VAL A 58 15.42 -6.44 -0.73
CA VAL A 58 15.94 -5.97 0.56
C VAL A 58 16.00 -7.08 1.61
N VAL A 59 16.01 -8.34 1.18
CA VAL A 59 16.03 -9.52 2.06
C VAL A 59 17.23 -10.38 1.71
N THR A 60 17.94 -10.83 2.73
CA THR A 60 19.10 -11.73 2.58
C THR A 60 18.96 -12.88 3.56
N GLU A 61 18.91 -14.11 3.02
CA GLU A 61 18.77 -15.35 3.80
C GLU A 61 17.56 -15.40 4.73
N GLY A 62 16.42 -14.87 4.29
CA GLY A 62 15.18 -14.83 5.08
C GLY A 62 15.21 -13.81 6.23
N ARG A 63 16.14 -12.85 6.18
CA ARG A 63 16.22 -11.72 7.12
C ARG A 63 16.28 -10.42 6.36
N TRP A 64 15.82 -9.35 7.00
CA TRP A 64 15.96 -8.01 6.44
C TRP A 64 17.43 -7.65 6.20
N HIS A 65 17.74 -7.16 5.00
CA HIS A 65 19.02 -6.52 4.73
C HIS A 65 18.99 -5.10 5.29
N VAL A 66 19.26 -4.99 6.59
CA VAL A 66 19.16 -3.73 7.37
C VAL A 66 19.82 -2.52 6.68
N PRO A 67 21.03 -2.64 6.10
CA PRO A 67 21.65 -1.51 5.40
C PRO A 67 20.82 -1.00 4.22
N ALA A 68 20.24 -1.89 3.41
CA ALA A 68 19.39 -1.44 2.29
C ALA A 68 18.11 -0.76 2.80
N ILE A 69 17.47 -1.29 3.84
CA ILE A 69 16.26 -0.67 4.39
C ILE A 69 16.57 0.73 4.93
N ARG A 70 17.64 0.88 5.73
CA ARG A 70 18.07 2.17 6.29
C ARG A 70 18.47 3.20 5.25
N ASN A 71 19.12 2.77 4.17
CA ASN A 71 19.58 3.68 3.12
C ASN A 71 18.44 4.17 2.22
N ASN A 72 17.32 3.45 2.18
CA ASN A 72 16.23 3.73 1.24
C ASN A 72 14.96 4.25 1.94
N LEU A 73 14.86 4.22 3.27
CA LEU A 73 13.64 4.66 3.97
C LEU A 73 13.93 5.66 5.10
N PRO A 74 12.97 6.55 5.42
CA PRO A 74 13.00 7.37 6.64
C PRO A 74 13.09 6.52 7.92
N GLU A 75 13.81 7.02 8.93
CA GLU A 75 14.10 6.29 10.18
C GLU A 75 12.83 5.73 10.86
N GLU A 76 11.75 6.50 10.89
CA GLU A 76 10.47 6.09 11.52
C GLU A 76 9.89 4.82 10.86
N LEU A 77 10.00 4.70 9.53
CA LEU A 77 9.53 3.53 8.78
C LEU A 77 10.50 2.36 8.93
N VAL A 78 11.81 2.63 9.01
CA VAL A 78 12.82 1.61 9.27
C VAL A 78 12.54 0.91 10.60
N ASP A 79 12.37 1.68 11.68
CA ASP A 79 12.15 1.14 13.01
C ASP A 79 10.87 0.30 13.07
N TYR A 80 9.80 0.77 12.43
CA TYR A 80 8.57 -0.01 12.31
C TYR A 80 8.80 -1.34 11.57
N ILE A 81 9.41 -1.31 10.39
CA ILE A 81 9.61 -2.52 9.56
C ILE A 81 10.48 -3.55 10.29
N LEU A 82 11.56 -3.11 10.94
CA LEU A 82 12.49 -4.02 11.60
C LEU A 82 11.89 -4.66 12.87
N ASN A 83 10.97 -3.98 13.55
CA ASN A 83 10.38 -4.45 14.80
C ASN A 83 9.04 -5.19 14.61
N GLU A 84 8.18 -4.70 13.71
CA GLU A 84 6.79 -5.14 13.60
C GLU A 84 6.53 -6.04 12.37
N VAL A 85 7.36 -5.96 11.33
CA VAL A 85 7.13 -6.69 10.07
C VAL A 85 8.07 -7.89 9.95
N GLN A 86 7.48 -9.07 9.73
CA GLN A 86 8.26 -10.29 9.52
C GLN A 86 8.89 -10.29 8.11
N PRO A 87 10.19 -10.60 7.98
CA PRO A 87 10.82 -10.73 6.68
C PRO A 87 10.23 -11.91 5.90
N PRO A 88 10.18 -11.81 4.56
CA PRO A 88 9.88 -12.94 3.67
C PRO A 88 10.69 -14.19 4.04
N ALA A 89 10.01 -15.33 4.15
CA ALA A 89 10.67 -16.61 4.35
C ALA A 89 11.26 -17.11 3.02
N ARG A 90 12.22 -18.03 3.07
CA ARG A 90 12.64 -18.81 1.88
C ARG A 90 11.57 -19.86 1.53
N ASP A 91 10.36 -19.40 1.25
CA ASP A 91 9.28 -20.20 0.71
C ASP A 91 9.17 -19.95 -0.79
N ASN A 92 8.77 -20.98 -1.55
CA ASN A 92 8.48 -20.84 -2.97
C ASN A 92 7.01 -20.47 -3.22
N GLU A 93 6.33 -19.94 -2.20
CA GLU A 93 4.95 -19.44 -2.29
C GLU A 93 4.93 -17.97 -2.67
N LEU A 94 4.04 -17.60 -3.61
CA LEU A 94 3.78 -16.22 -3.95
C LEU A 94 3.14 -15.48 -2.77
N ASP A 95 3.40 -14.17 -2.71
CA ASP A 95 2.75 -13.29 -1.74
C ASP A 95 1.23 -13.28 -1.95
N LYS A 96 0.48 -13.23 -0.85
CA LYS A 96 -0.97 -13.42 -0.86
C LYS A 96 -1.67 -12.09 -0.55
N PRO A 97 -2.61 -11.63 -1.40
CA PRO A 97 -3.41 -10.46 -1.09
C PRO A 97 -4.46 -10.80 -0.02
N GLY A 98 -4.69 -9.89 0.91
CA GLY A 98 -5.78 -9.92 1.86
C GLY A 98 -6.61 -8.64 1.77
N TRP A 99 -7.92 -8.79 1.81
CA TRP A 99 -8.87 -7.69 1.69
C TRP A 99 -9.06 -6.97 3.02
N MET A 100 -8.72 -5.68 3.10
CA MET A 100 -8.76 -4.93 4.35
C MET A 100 -10.17 -4.47 4.75
N LEU A 101 -11.12 -4.44 3.82
CA LEU A 101 -12.49 -3.99 4.12
C LEU A 101 -13.33 -5.06 4.84
N GLU A 102 -12.85 -6.30 4.87
CA GLU A 102 -13.55 -7.43 5.47
C GLU A 102 -12.63 -8.11 6.49
N THR A 103 -13.17 -8.46 7.65
CA THR A 103 -12.37 -9.02 8.76
C THR A 103 -11.81 -10.42 8.47
N ASN A 104 -12.39 -11.13 7.50
CA ASN A 104 -11.91 -12.44 7.03
C ASN A 104 -10.84 -12.34 5.94
N GLY A 105 -10.51 -11.14 5.46
CA GLY A 105 -9.55 -10.95 4.37
C GLY A 105 -10.08 -11.34 2.99
N GLU A 106 -11.34 -11.73 2.86
CA GLU A 106 -11.93 -12.14 1.59
C GLU A 106 -12.42 -10.94 0.79
N PHE A 107 -12.11 -10.96 -0.52
CA PHE A 107 -12.62 -9.96 -1.43
C PHE A 107 -14.15 -10.08 -1.59
N SER A 108 -14.87 -8.98 -1.43
CA SER A 108 -16.30 -8.93 -1.71
C SER A 108 -16.63 -7.74 -2.63
N VAL A 109 -17.36 -7.99 -3.72
CA VAL A 109 -17.82 -6.92 -4.64
C VAL A 109 -18.66 -5.87 -3.89
N ARG A 110 -19.36 -6.30 -2.84
CA ARG A 110 -20.18 -5.44 -1.99
C ARG A 110 -19.33 -4.41 -1.25
N SER A 111 -18.32 -4.84 -0.49
CA SER A 111 -17.45 -3.93 0.26
C SER A 111 -16.67 -3.01 -0.67
N SER A 112 -16.17 -3.52 -1.81
CA SER A 112 -15.53 -2.66 -2.83
C SER A 112 -16.49 -1.57 -3.32
N TRP A 113 -17.74 -1.93 -3.63
CA TRP A 113 -18.73 -0.97 -4.12
C TRP A 113 -19.11 0.08 -3.07
N GLU A 114 -19.36 -0.35 -1.83
CA GLU A 114 -19.67 0.52 -0.71
C GLU A 114 -18.51 1.50 -0.42
N TYR A 115 -17.26 1.01 -0.45
CA TYR A 115 -16.09 1.84 -0.26
C TYR A 115 -15.93 2.89 -1.37
N ILE A 116 -16.06 2.50 -2.64
CA ILE A 116 -15.89 3.46 -3.73
C ILE A 116 -16.97 4.55 -3.69
N ARG A 117 -18.21 4.20 -3.38
CA ARG A 117 -19.30 5.17 -3.29
C ARG A 117 -19.08 6.16 -2.14
N SER A 118 -18.69 5.69 -0.96
CA SER A 118 -18.41 6.59 0.18
C SER A 118 -17.22 7.54 -0.10
N LYS A 119 -16.25 7.14 -0.93
CA LYS A 119 -15.15 8.01 -1.37
C LYS A 119 -15.58 9.03 -2.44
N GLY A 120 -16.51 8.65 -3.32
CA GLY A 120 -17.12 9.57 -4.30
C GLY A 120 -17.89 10.69 -3.61
N GLU A 121 -18.77 10.33 -2.66
CA GLU A 121 -19.57 11.29 -1.87
C GLU A 121 -18.68 12.27 -1.08
N LYS A 122 -17.53 11.81 -0.54
CA LYS A 122 -16.57 12.70 0.16
C LYS A 122 -15.82 13.67 -0.76
N ARG A 123 -15.63 13.34 -2.03
CA ARG A 123 -14.95 14.23 -2.99
C ARG A 123 -15.87 15.35 -3.46
N GLU A 124 -17.17 15.07 -3.58
CA GLU A 124 -18.18 16.08 -3.94
C GLU A 124 -18.36 17.11 -2.81
N GLY A 125 -18.40 16.69 -1.54
CA GLY A 125 -18.52 17.62 -0.40
C GLY A 125 -17.30 18.54 -0.17
N LEU A 126 -16.08 18.11 -0.55
CA LEU A 126 -14.88 18.97 -0.46
C LEU A 126 -14.83 20.03 -1.57
N GLN A 127 -15.56 19.83 -2.67
CA GLN A 127 -15.65 20.81 -3.76
C GLN A 127 -16.62 21.96 -3.39
N GLU A 128 -17.61 21.70 -2.53
CA GLU A 128 -18.58 22.71 -2.08
C GLU A 128 -18.00 23.64 -1.00
N ASP A 129 -17.10 23.16 -0.13
CA ASP A 129 -16.54 23.95 0.98
C ASP A 129 -15.40 24.93 0.57
N MET A 130 -14.85 24.84 -0.64
CA MET A 130 -13.84 25.78 -1.17
C MET A 130 -14.46 26.93 -1.99
N GLY A 131 -15.79 27.12 -1.93
CA GLY A 131 -16.53 28.10 -2.71
C GLY A 131 -17.02 29.35 -1.96
N GLU A 132 -16.87 29.44 -0.64
CA GLU A 132 -17.40 30.56 0.16
C GLU A 132 -16.32 31.22 1.02
N GLY A 133 -15.47 32.01 0.37
CA GLY A 133 -14.49 32.81 1.07
C GLY A 133 -13.69 33.65 0.12
N LEU A 134 -14.34 34.71 -0.41
CA LEU A 134 -13.78 36.03 -0.75
C LEU A 134 -14.80 36.79 -1.61
N ALA A 135 -15.70 37.50 -0.95
CA ALA A 135 -16.38 38.65 -1.54
C ALA A 135 -15.90 39.89 -0.78
N ILE A 136 -14.96 40.59 -1.45
CA ILE A 136 -14.54 42.01 -1.37
C ILE A 136 -14.70 42.72 -0.02
#